data_AF-A0A7J6SZY2-F1
#
_entry.id   AF-A0A7J6SZY2-F1
#
_cell.length_a   1.000
_cell.length_b   1.000
_cell.length_c   1.000
_cell.angle_alpha   90.00
_cell.angle_beta   90.00
_cell.angle_gamma   90.00
#
_symmetry.space_group_name_H-M   'P 1'
#
loop_
_entity.id
_entity.type
_entity.pdbx_description
1 polymer ?
#
loop_
_entity_poly.entity_id
_entity_poly.type
_entity_poly.pdbx_seq_one_letter_code
_entity_poly.pdbx_strand_id
1 'polypeptide(L)'
;LKVAKSRLTKLTSNARWLGGHIVWTAVVSAIVLAVPVFFEYERECQFFDQMNQLQQAQMNYRFSSNSGSTFMSRVTSIVTGLPVRMMATDRTDGETLGTASASSSSASAAAGFRHFRAGEPIDEREAARTWESLKSAIHQIHNHNASHLSFEELYRNGYNLVLHKYGLKLYQGVEETVTLHLLEVSKRCIESADEDLLSRLKVEWEDHKMTMGMIRDILMYMDRNYVRQHPQQCVPVYDMGLRVFRDTVIGHARVRDRAIGQILAELRRELHDETVADPQLIKTALSML
;
A
#
# COMPACT_ATOMS: atom_id res chain seq x y z
N LEU A 1 -30.34 27.07 73.24
CA LEU A 1 -28.94 26.67 72.92
C LEU A 1 -28.81 25.43 72.01
N LYS A 2 -29.49 24.30 72.28
CA LYS A 2 -29.38 23.07 71.43
C LYS A 2 -29.83 23.24 69.97
N VAL A 3 -30.95 23.95 69.74
CA VAL A 3 -31.50 24.18 68.38
C VAL A 3 -30.57 25.06 67.52
N ALA A 4 -29.93 26.07 68.12
CA ALA A 4 -28.96 26.93 67.43
C ALA A 4 -27.71 26.15 66.98
N LYS A 5 -27.18 25.26 67.83
CA LYS A 5 -26.05 24.38 67.48
C LYS A 5 -26.39 23.40 66.35
N SER A 6 -27.61 22.87 66.32
CA SER A 6 -28.10 21.99 65.24
C SER A 6 -28.20 22.72 63.89
N ARG A 7 -28.65 23.98 63.88
CA ARG A 7 -28.72 24.78 62.65
C ARG A 7 -27.35 25.19 62.15
N LEU A 8 -26.44 25.54 63.06
CA LEU A 8 -25.05 25.88 62.72
C LEU A 8 -24.31 24.68 62.11
N THR A 9 -24.49 23.49 62.66
CA THR A 9 -23.88 22.24 62.12
C THR A 9 -24.44 21.85 60.75
N LYS A 10 -25.73 22.08 60.49
CA LYS A 10 -26.32 21.89 59.15
C LYS A 10 -25.77 22.90 58.13
N LEU A 11 -25.60 24.17 58.52
CA LEU A 11 -25.02 25.19 57.64
C LEU A 11 -23.56 24.90 57.31
N THR A 12 -22.76 24.46 58.28
CA THR A 12 -21.36 24.08 58.02
C THR A 12 -21.25 22.83 57.16
N SER A 13 -22.12 21.83 57.35
CA SER A 13 -22.17 20.65 56.48
C SER A 13 -22.56 21.01 55.05
N ASN A 14 -23.58 21.85 54.87
CA ASN A 14 -24.01 22.27 53.54
C ASN A 14 -22.96 23.12 52.85
N ALA A 15 -22.27 24.01 53.58
CA ALA A 15 -21.16 24.79 53.05
C ALA A 15 -19.98 23.91 52.63
N ARG A 16 -19.63 22.88 53.42
CA ARG A 16 -18.60 21.90 53.05
C ARG A 16 -19.00 21.08 51.82
N TRP A 17 -20.27 20.68 51.73
CA TRP A 17 -20.78 19.93 50.58
C TRP A 17 -20.76 20.78 49.31
N LEU A 18 -21.22 22.03 49.39
CA LEU A 18 -21.23 22.95 48.24
C LEU A 18 -19.81 23.31 47.79
N GLY A 19 -18.90 23.56 48.73
CA GLY A 19 -17.49 23.79 48.44
C GLY A 19 -16.83 22.61 47.75
N GLY A 20 -17.16 21.37 48.17
CA GLY A 20 -16.68 20.15 47.52
C GLY A 20 -17.14 20.01 46.07
N HIS A 21 -18.42 20.32 45.78
CA HIS A 21 -18.93 20.30 44.41
C HIS A 21 -18.29 21.36 43.52
N ILE A 22 -18.09 22.58 44.03
CA ILE A 22 -17.41 23.63 43.27
C ILE A 22 -15.98 23.20 42.92
N VAL A 23 -15.24 22.63 43.86
CA VAL A 23 -13.89 22.11 43.59
C VAL A 23 -13.92 20.95 42.59
N TRP A 24 -14.85 20.01 42.73
CA TRP A 24 -14.97 18.88 41.81
C TRP A 24 -15.30 19.34 40.37
N THR A 25 -16.27 20.25 40.23
CA THR A 25 -16.63 20.81 38.91
C THR A 25 -15.47 21.59 38.29
N ALA A 26 -14.71 22.36 39.07
CA ALA A 26 -13.53 23.07 38.60
C ALA A 26 -12.44 22.09 38.09
N VAL A 27 -12.15 21.03 38.85
CA VAL A 27 -11.15 20.01 38.45
C VAL A 27 -11.58 19.27 37.18
N VAL A 28 -12.84 18.85 37.10
CA VAL A 28 -13.36 18.17 35.90
C VAL A 28 -13.33 19.11 34.70
N SER A 29 -13.70 20.37 34.85
CA SER A 29 -13.63 21.36 33.76
C SER A 29 -12.20 21.59 33.28
N ALA A 30 -11.22 21.63 34.19
CA ALA A 30 -9.81 21.77 33.82
C ALA A 30 -9.30 20.55 33.06
N ILE A 31 -9.69 19.33 33.47
CA ILE A 31 -9.32 18.10 32.76
C ILE A 31 -9.95 18.05 31.37
N VAL A 32 -11.24 18.37 31.23
CA VAL A 32 -11.94 18.33 29.95
C VAL A 32 -11.39 19.38 28.96
N LEU A 33 -10.87 20.51 29.45
CA LEU A 33 -10.26 21.53 28.59
C LEU A 33 -8.78 21.27 28.33
N ALA A 34 -8.03 20.72 29.30
CA ALA A 34 -6.60 20.48 29.15
C ALA A 34 -6.30 19.19 28.36
N VAL A 35 -7.10 18.14 28.50
CA VAL A 35 -6.85 16.84 27.84
C VAL A 35 -6.90 16.95 26.31
N PRO A 36 -7.89 17.61 25.68
CA PRO A 36 -7.91 17.78 24.23
C PRO A 36 -6.71 18.59 23.73
N VAL A 37 -6.37 19.69 24.42
CA VAL A 37 -5.23 20.55 24.05
C VAL A 37 -3.91 19.81 24.20
N PHE A 38 -3.76 19.00 25.25
CA PHE A 38 -2.56 18.20 25.48
C PHE A 38 -2.41 17.11 24.43
N PHE A 39 -3.51 16.43 24.05
CA PHE A 39 -3.50 15.46 22.95
C PHE A 39 -3.22 16.12 21.59
N GLU A 40 -3.76 17.31 21.33
CA GLU A 40 -3.49 18.07 20.11
C GLU A 40 -2.02 18.51 20.07
N TYR A 41 -1.46 18.95 21.20
CA TYR A 41 -0.06 19.37 21.34
C TYR A 41 0.91 18.19 21.17
N GLU A 42 0.65 17.03 21.81
CA GLU A 42 1.48 15.84 21.62
C GLU A 42 1.42 15.35 20.17
N ARG A 43 0.24 15.39 19.54
CA ARG A 43 0.08 15.03 18.13
C ARG A 43 0.85 15.99 17.21
N GLU A 44 0.83 17.29 17.50
CA GLU A 44 1.61 18.29 16.76
C GLU A 44 3.11 18.11 16.97
N CYS A 45 3.58 17.88 18.19
CA CYS A 45 4.98 17.58 18.48
C CYS A 45 5.44 16.31 17.73
N GLN A 46 4.65 15.23 17.75
CA GLN A 46 4.93 14.02 16.99
C GLN A 46 4.99 14.29 15.47
N PHE A 47 4.10 15.13 14.95
CA PHE A 47 4.09 15.49 13.54
C PHE A 47 5.31 16.33 13.15
N PHE A 48 5.70 17.30 13.97
CA PHE A 48 6.89 18.12 13.75
C PHE A 48 8.18 17.31 13.84
N ASP A 49 8.29 16.40 14.80
CA ASP A 49 9.44 15.49 14.90
C ASP A 49 9.52 14.56 13.68
N GLN A 50 8.39 14.04 13.22
CA GLN A 50 8.33 13.23 12.00
C GLN A 50 8.73 14.04 10.75
N MET A 51 8.28 15.29 10.63
CA MET A 51 8.66 16.18 9.53
C MET A 51 10.16 16.53 9.57
N ASN A 52 10.71 16.83 10.74
CA ASN A 52 12.12 17.16 10.90
C ASN A 52 13.01 15.95 10.58
N GLN A 53 12.62 14.75 11.02
CA GLN A 53 13.28 13.50 10.64
C GLN A 53 13.24 13.27 9.12
N LEU A 54 12.10 13.51 8.47
CA LEU A 54 11.99 13.41 7.02
C LEU A 54 12.88 14.43 6.30
N GLN A 55 12.95 15.67 6.79
CA GLN A 55 13.76 16.72 6.19
C GLN A 55 15.27 16.45 6.36
N GLN A 56 15.68 15.94 7.52
CA GLN A 56 17.06 15.49 7.76
C GLN A 56 17.40 14.24 6.94
N ALA A 57 16.47 13.30 6.79
CA ALA A 57 16.63 12.13 5.92
C ALA A 57 16.74 12.54 4.43
N GLN A 58 16.00 13.56 3.99
CA GLN A 58 16.12 14.12 2.64
C GLN A 58 17.43 14.87 2.43
N MET A 59 17.94 15.62 3.42
CA MET A 59 19.26 16.27 3.34
C MET A 59 20.40 15.24 3.31
N ASN A 60 20.32 14.19 4.13
CA ASN A 60 21.28 13.07 4.10
C ASN A 60 21.22 12.31 2.76
N TYR A 61 20.03 12.14 2.17
CA TYR A 61 19.87 11.53 0.84
C TYR A 61 20.43 12.42 -0.28
N ARG A 62 20.24 13.74 -0.19
CA ARG A 62 20.82 14.71 -1.14
C ARG A 62 22.34 14.73 -1.10
N PHE A 63 22.95 14.55 0.07
CA PHE A 63 24.40 14.41 0.19
C PHE A 63 24.91 13.05 -0.35
N SER A 64 24.11 11.98 -0.22
CA SER A 64 24.42 10.65 -0.78
C SER A 64 24.16 10.52 -2.30
N SER A 65 23.44 11.46 -2.92
CA SER A 65 23.01 11.44 -4.33
C SER A 65 24.08 11.94 -5.32
N ASN A 66 25.23 12.43 -4.87
CA ASN A 66 26.30 12.90 -5.76
C ASN A 66 27.26 11.77 -6.20
N SER A 67 26.98 10.53 -5.84
CA SER A 67 27.67 9.34 -6.37
C SER A 67 26.64 8.31 -6.82
N GLY A 68 26.42 8.26 -8.15
CA GLY A 68 25.98 7.11 -8.96
C GLY A 68 24.81 6.24 -8.50
N SER A 69 23.82 6.10 -9.39
CA SER A 69 22.80 5.01 -9.42
C SER A 69 21.64 5.12 -8.42
N THR A 70 20.62 5.93 -8.75
CA THR A 70 19.43 6.15 -7.90
C THR A 70 18.11 5.97 -8.66
N PHE A 71 17.85 4.75 -9.14
CA PHE A 71 16.48 4.33 -9.45
C PHE A 71 16.01 3.18 -8.54
N MET A 72 16.85 2.17 -8.32
CA MET A 72 16.54 1.01 -7.45
C MET A 72 16.49 1.32 -5.94
N SER A 73 17.20 2.34 -5.46
CA SER A 73 17.20 2.67 -4.02
C SER A 73 15.87 3.29 -3.54
N ARG A 74 15.04 3.81 -4.45
CA ARG A 74 13.76 4.46 -4.11
C ARG A 74 12.60 3.47 -3.94
N VAL A 75 12.75 2.22 -4.37
CA VAL A 75 11.70 1.20 -4.25
C VAL A 75 11.95 0.31 -3.02
N THR A 76 13.20 -0.04 -2.71
CA THR A 76 13.51 -0.93 -1.58
C THR A 76 13.52 -0.22 -0.22
N SER A 77 13.78 1.09 -0.16
CA SER A 77 13.75 1.85 1.10
C SER A 77 12.32 2.05 1.68
N ILE A 78 11.29 1.85 0.86
CA ILE A 78 9.88 1.93 1.28
C ILE A 78 9.46 0.70 2.10
N VAL A 79 10.24 -0.40 2.10
CA VAL A 79 9.80 -1.69 2.67
C VAL A 79 10.59 -2.20 3.89
N THR A 80 11.87 -1.85 4.13
CA THR A 80 12.66 -2.59 5.16
C THR A 80 13.55 -1.83 6.15
N GLY A 81 13.60 -0.49 6.17
CA GLY A 81 14.08 0.24 7.37
C GLY A 81 15.49 -0.07 7.93
N LEU A 82 16.51 -0.37 7.11
CA LEU A 82 17.92 -0.45 7.54
C LEU A 82 18.88 0.12 6.49
N PRO A 83 19.85 0.99 6.82
CA PRO A 83 20.87 1.45 5.87
C PRO A 83 22.24 0.78 6.13
N VAL A 84 22.87 0.25 5.08
CA VAL A 84 24.30 -0.08 5.08
C VAL A 84 24.96 0.54 3.85
N ARG A 85 25.73 1.62 4.09
CA ARG A 85 27.20 1.76 3.86
C ARG A 85 27.74 0.92 2.66
N MET A 86 28.48 1.40 1.67
CA MET A 86 29.62 2.33 1.66
C MET A 86 30.11 2.54 0.22
N MET A 87 30.79 3.67 0.01
CA MET A 87 31.95 3.89 -0.88
C MET A 87 31.79 3.71 -2.39
N ALA A 88 31.91 4.84 -3.10
CA ALA A 88 32.49 4.91 -4.42
C ALA A 88 33.70 5.85 -4.42
N THR A 89 34.74 5.39 -5.09
CA THR A 89 36.03 6.03 -5.37
C THR A 89 35.91 7.10 -6.46
N ASP A 90 36.50 8.26 -6.18
CA ASP A 90 37.38 9.15 -6.97
C ASP A 90 37.17 9.39 -8.49
N ARG A 91 37.05 10.70 -8.83
CA ARG A 91 37.74 11.52 -9.89
C ARG A 91 37.73 11.06 -11.37
N THR A 92 37.80 11.91 -12.40
CA THR A 92 38.40 13.25 -12.71
C THR A 92 37.67 13.83 -13.96
N ASP A 93 37.28 15.12 -14.00
CA ASP A 93 37.94 16.32 -14.58
C ASP A 93 37.61 16.64 -16.06
N GLY A 94 37.43 17.95 -16.36
CA GLY A 94 37.83 18.55 -17.65
C GLY A 94 36.81 19.43 -18.40
N GLU A 95 36.79 20.74 -18.09
CA GLU A 95 36.86 21.92 -18.99
C GLU A 95 36.62 21.73 -20.53
N THR A 96 35.93 22.57 -21.31
CA THR A 96 36.07 24.03 -21.53
C THR A 96 35.06 24.55 -22.60
N LEU A 97 34.64 25.82 -22.43
CA LEU A 97 34.45 26.94 -23.39
C LEU A 97 33.90 26.73 -24.83
N GLY A 98 32.90 27.53 -25.22
CA GLY A 98 32.56 27.78 -26.63
C GLY A 98 31.34 28.70 -26.87
N THR A 99 31.61 29.94 -27.28
CA THR A 99 30.69 31.04 -27.64
C THR A 99 30.01 30.90 -29.02
N ALA A 100 28.75 31.35 -29.18
CA ALA A 100 28.17 31.94 -30.42
C ALA A 100 26.73 32.44 -30.15
N SER A 101 26.53 33.77 -30.03
CA SER A 101 25.94 34.68 -31.02
C SER A 101 24.41 34.58 -31.20
N ALA A 102 23.75 35.61 -30.67
CA ALA A 102 22.36 35.95 -30.88
C ALA A 102 22.11 36.50 -32.30
N SER A 103 21.02 36.06 -32.92
CA SER A 103 20.36 36.80 -34.01
C SER A 103 18.85 36.82 -33.76
N SER A 104 18.34 38.04 -33.79
CA SER A 104 16.96 38.43 -33.60
C SER A 104 16.12 38.10 -34.84
N SER A 105 14.94 37.52 -34.61
CA SER A 105 13.81 37.66 -35.52
C SER A 105 12.54 37.84 -34.71
N SER A 106 12.02 39.07 -34.79
CA SER A 106 10.76 39.53 -34.22
C SER A 106 9.60 39.07 -35.10
N ALA A 107 8.70 38.28 -34.54
CA ALA A 107 7.35 38.10 -35.06
C ALA A 107 6.37 38.05 -33.90
N SER A 108 5.64 39.14 -33.71
CA SER A 108 4.53 39.26 -32.78
C SER A 108 3.37 38.37 -33.23
N ALA A 109 3.06 37.34 -32.46
CA ALA A 109 1.75 36.69 -32.49
C ALA A 109 1.30 36.50 -31.04
N ALA A 110 0.19 37.16 -30.69
CA ALA A 110 -0.45 37.07 -29.39
C ALA A 110 -0.61 35.58 -29.01
N ALA A 111 0.08 35.18 -27.94
CA ALA A 111 -0.04 33.85 -27.37
C ALA A 111 -1.42 33.73 -26.70
N GLY A 112 -2.44 33.46 -27.52
CA GLY A 112 -3.64 32.81 -27.05
C GLY A 112 -3.21 31.57 -26.27
N PHE A 113 -3.70 31.46 -25.03
CA PHE A 113 -3.51 30.30 -24.16
C PHE A 113 -3.78 29.05 -24.99
N ARG A 114 -2.72 28.35 -25.40
CA ARG A 114 -2.86 27.08 -26.10
C ARG A 114 -3.54 26.17 -25.11
N HIS A 115 -4.84 25.95 -25.31
CA HIS A 115 -5.55 24.82 -24.74
C HIS A 115 -4.60 23.63 -24.89
N PHE A 116 -4.15 23.05 -23.78
CA PHE A 116 -3.35 21.83 -23.81
C PHE A 116 -4.23 20.82 -24.54
N ARG A 117 -3.92 20.61 -25.83
CA ARG A 117 -4.76 19.86 -26.75
C ARG A 117 -4.93 18.50 -26.10
N ALA A 118 -6.17 18.12 -25.80
CA ALA A 118 -6.48 16.72 -25.49
C ALA A 118 -5.75 15.90 -26.56
N GLY A 119 -4.79 15.08 -26.14
CA GLY A 119 -4.01 14.25 -27.07
C GLY A 119 -4.98 13.51 -27.98
N GLU A 120 -4.57 13.26 -29.22
CA GLU A 120 -5.41 12.49 -30.14
C GLU A 120 -5.94 11.23 -29.43
N PRO A 121 -7.23 10.89 -29.62
CA PRO A 121 -7.77 9.70 -29.01
C PRO A 121 -6.93 8.50 -29.47
N ILE A 122 -6.38 7.74 -28.53
CA ILE A 122 -5.69 6.49 -28.83
C ILE A 122 -6.61 5.62 -29.69
N ASP A 123 -6.11 5.19 -30.85
CA ASP A 123 -6.79 4.22 -31.71
C ASP A 123 -6.95 2.90 -30.94
N GLU A 124 -8.07 2.21 -31.14
CA GLU A 124 -8.40 0.94 -30.48
C GLU A 124 -7.28 -0.10 -30.67
N ARG A 125 -6.62 -0.08 -31.84
CA ARG A 125 -5.49 -0.96 -32.17
C ARG A 125 -4.23 -0.65 -31.37
N GLU A 126 -4.00 0.61 -31.07
CA GLU A 126 -2.89 1.01 -30.20
C GLU A 126 -3.19 0.65 -28.75
N ALA A 127 -4.41 0.91 -28.27
CA ALA A 127 -4.85 0.44 -26.96
C ALA A 127 -4.70 -1.08 -26.79
N ALA A 128 -5.04 -1.86 -27.82
CA ALA A 128 -4.85 -3.31 -27.80
C ALA A 128 -3.37 -3.72 -27.70
N ARG A 129 -2.46 -3.02 -28.42
CA ARG A 129 -1.01 -3.28 -28.34
C ARG A 129 -0.44 -2.91 -26.97
N THR A 130 -0.86 -1.77 -26.42
CA THR A 130 -0.46 -1.35 -25.07
C THR A 130 -0.97 -2.33 -24.01
N TRP A 131 -2.20 -2.83 -24.16
CA TRP A 131 -2.74 -3.87 -23.30
C TRP A 131 -1.94 -5.18 -23.39
N GLU A 132 -1.59 -5.63 -24.60
CA GLU A 132 -0.79 -6.84 -24.78
C GLU A 132 0.60 -6.73 -24.13
N SER A 133 1.23 -5.54 -24.20
CA SER A 133 2.47 -5.25 -23.49
C SER A 133 2.32 -5.37 -21.97
N LEU A 134 1.25 -4.78 -21.40
CA LEU A 134 0.93 -4.90 -19.98
C LEU A 134 0.63 -6.35 -19.57
N LYS A 135 -0.12 -7.09 -20.38
CA LYS A 135 -0.43 -8.50 -20.15
C LYS A 135 0.85 -9.35 -20.11
N SER A 136 1.75 -9.16 -21.07
CA SER A 136 3.06 -9.84 -21.08
C SER A 136 3.88 -9.50 -19.84
N ALA A 137 3.88 -8.23 -19.41
CA ALA A 137 4.55 -7.83 -18.19
C ALA A 137 3.94 -8.49 -16.94
N ILE A 138 2.62 -8.58 -16.83
CA ILE A 138 1.93 -9.29 -15.73
C ILE A 138 2.36 -10.76 -15.70
N HIS A 139 2.44 -11.43 -16.86
CA HIS A 139 2.97 -12.80 -16.93
C HIS A 139 4.43 -12.89 -16.47
N GLN A 140 5.28 -11.93 -16.84
CA GLN A 140 6.67 -11.91 -16.36
C GLN A 140 6.78 -11.66 -14.86
N ILE A 141 5.90 -10.84 -14.29
CA ILE A 141 5.82 -10.60 -12.84
C ILE A 141 5.47 -11.90 -12.10
N HIS A 142 4.44 -12.62 -12.56
CA HIS A 142 4.06 -13.92 -11.98
C HIS A 142 5.14 -15.00 -12.15
N ASN A 143 5.97 -14.91 -13.20
CA ASN A 143 7.10 -15.81 -13.41
C ASN A 143 8.39 -15.36 -12.70
N HIS A 144 8.30 -14.41 -11.75
CA HIS A 144 9.43 -13.83 -11.02
C HIS A 144 10.52 -13.17 -11.89
N ASN A 145 10.19 -12.78 -13.12
CA ASN A 145 11.10 -12.12 -14.07
C ASN A 145 10.90 -10.60 -14.10
N ALA A 146 10.51 -10.00 -12.97
CA ALA A 146 10.18 -8.57 -12.89
C ALA A 146 11.39 -7.64 -12.99
N SER A 147 12.62 -8.15 -12.82
CA SER A 147 13.87 -7.36 -12.82
C SER A 147 14.18 -6.70 -14.17
N HIS A 148 13.71 -7.28 -15.28
CA HIS A 148 13.93 -6.77 -16.62
C HIS A 148 12.85 -5.78 -17.10
N LEU A 149 11.82 -5.55 -16.28
CA LEU A 149 10.70 -4.70 -16.64
C LEU A 149 10.96 -3.22 -16.29
N SER A 150 10.55 -2.33 -17.19
CA SER A 150 10.51 -0.90 -16.92
C SER A 150 9.19 -0.52 -16.25
N PHE A 151 9.17 -0.47 -14.92
CA PHE A 151 7.97 -0.08 -14.15
C PHE A 151 7.42 1.30 -14.53
N GLU A 152 8.29 2.23 -14.92
CA GLU A 152 7.88 3.56 -15.38
C GLU A 152 7.10 3.48 -16.71
N GLU A 153 7.58 2.67 -17.66
CA GLU A 153 6.90 2.46 -18.93
C GLU A 153 5.54 1.77 -18.73
N LEU A 154 5.51 0.72 -17.90
CA LEU A 154 4.28 0.01 -17.57
C LEU A 154 3.26 0.92 -16.88
N TYR A 155 3.71 1.78 -15.96
CA TYR A 155 2.85 2.78 -15.32
C TYR A 155 2.28 3.78 -16.35
N ARG A 156 3.10 4.28 -17.28
CA ARG A 156 2.66 5.17 -18.36
C ARG A 156 1.63 4.50 -19.27
N ASN A 157 1.84 3.22 -19.59
CA ASN A 157 0.91 2.42 -20.38
C ASN A 157 -0.45 2.28 -19.68
N GLY A 158 -0.46 1.92 -18.40
CA GLY A 158 -1.68 1.85 -17.59
C GLY A 158 -2.40 3.20 -17.47
N TYR A 159 -1.64 4.28 -17.22
CA TYR A 159 -2.15 5.65 -17.19
C TYR A 159 -2.83 6.04 -18.50
N ASN A 160 -2.16 5.83 -19.64
CA ASN A 160 -2.69 6.19 -20.97
C ASN A 160 -3.99 5.45 -21.26
N LEU A 161 -4.06 4.15 -20.98
CA LEU A 161 -5.29 3.37 -21.19
C LEU A 161 -6.47 3.92 -20.39
N VAL A 162 -6.27 4.26 -19.11
CA VAL A 162 -7.34 4.83 -18.28
C VAL A 162 -7.72 6.24 -18.74
N LEU A 163 -6.74 7.07 -19.11
CA LEU A 163 -6.97 8.43 -19.61
C LEU A 163 -7.84 8.43 -20.87
N HIS A 164 -7.56 7.51 -21.79
CA HIS A 164 -8.29 7.36 -23.05
C HIS A 164 -9.55 6.48 -22.95
N LYS A 165 -10.13 6.35 -21.75
CA LYS A 165 -11.42 5.67 -21.48
C LYS A 165 -11.42 4.15 -21.70
N TYR A 166 -10.25 3.50 -21.73
CA TYR A 166 -10.11 2.04 -21.76
C TYR A 166 -10.00 1.41 -20.36
N GLY A 167 -10.43 2.10 -19.30
CA GLY A 167 -10.33 1.63 -17.92
C GLY A 167 -11.07 0.31 -17.65
N LEU A 168 -12.27 0.12 -18.21
CA LEU A 168 -13.02 -1.13 -18.07
C LEU A 168 -12.29 -2.31 -18.70
N LYS A 169 -11.82 -2.12 -19.94
CA LYS A 169 -11.09 -3.13 -20.71
C LYS A 169 -9.80 -3.54 -20.00
N LEU A 170 -9.08 -2.56 -19.44
CA LEU A 170 -7.88 -2.80 -18.65
C LEU A 170 -8.21 -3.60 -17.39
N TYR A 171 -9.24 -3.20 -16.62
CA TYR A 171 -9.63 -3.88 -15.39
C TYR A 171 -10.02 -5.34 -15.65
N GLN A 172 -10.91 -5.57 -16.63
CA GLN A 172 -11.35 -6.93 -17.01
C GLN A 172 -10.20 -7.78 -17.54
N GLY A 173 -9.32 -7.20 -18.35
CA GLY A 173 -8.16 -7.91 -18.88
C GLY A 173 -7.18 -8.33 -17.78
N VAL A 174 -6.97 -7.50 -16.75
CA VAL A 174 -6.13 -7.84 -15.59
C VAL A 174 -6.77 -8.96 -14.79
N GLU A 175 -8.08 -8.87 -14.51
CA GLU A 175 -8.84 -9.91 -13.82
C GLU A 175 -8.77 -11.26 -14.56
N GLU A 176 -8.96 -11.26 -15.88
CA GLU A 176 -8.84 -12.45 -16.71
C GLU A 176 -7.43 -13.04 -16.68
N THR A 177 -6.40 -12.20 -16.82
CA THR A 177 -5.00 -12.65 -16.84
C THR A 177 -4.58 -13.27 -15.50
N VAL A 178 -4.98 -12.64 -14.40
CA VAL A 178 -4.75 -13.15 -13.04
C VAL A 178 -5.50 -14.46 -12.82
N THR A 179 -6.75 -14.55 -13.28
CA THR A 179 -7.56 -15.78 -13.19
C THR A 179 -6.91 -16.95 -13.93
N LEU A 180 -6.42 -16.72 -15.15
CA LEU A 180 -5.73 -17.76 -15.93
C LEU A 180 -4.48 -18.26 -15.22
N HIS A 181 -3.66 -17.37 -14.66
CA HIS A 181 -2.49 -17.76 -13.87
C HIS A 181 -2.89 -18.58 -12.63
N LEU A 182 -3.93 -18.16 -11.91
CA LEU A 182 -4.40 -18.86 -10.71
C LEU A 182 -5.05 -20.22 -10.99
N LEU A 183 -5.59 -20.43 -12.19
CA LEU A 183 -6.03 -21.76 -12.64
C LEU A 183 -4.84 -22.72 -12.77
N GLU A 184 -3.69 -22.26 -13.27
CA GLU A 184 -2.46 -23.05 -13.33
C GLU A 184 -1.90 -23.34 -11.93
N VAL A 185 -1.94 -22.35 -11.02
CA VAL A 185 -1.59 -22.54 -9.60
C VAL A 185 -2.51 -23.59 -8.95
N SER A 186 -3.83 -23.46 -9.13
CA SER A 186 -4.82 -24.40 -8.61
C SER A 186 -4.56 -25.82 -9.09
N LYS A 187 -4.25 -26.00 -10.39
CA LYS A 187 -3.87 -27.31 -10.94
C LYS A 187 -2.65 -27.90 -10.25
N ARG A 188 -1.58 -27.11 -10.03
CA ARG A 188 -0.37 -27.56 -9.31
C ARG A 188 -0.67 -27.96 -7.85
N CYS A 189 -1.62 -27.29 -7.18
CA CYS A 189 -2.08 -27.66 -5.84
C CYS A 189 -2.96 -28.93 -5.83
N ILE A 190 -3.72 -29.19 -6.88
CA ILE A 190 -4.50 -30.44 -6.99
C ILE A 190 -3.59 -31.64 -7.18
N GLU A 191 -2.52 -31.49 -7.95
CA GLU A 191 -1.54 -32.54 -8.25
C GLU A 191 -0.53 -32.79 -7.12
N SER A 192 -0.41 -31.88 -6.14
CA SER A 192 0.51 -32.05 -5.01
C SER A 192 0.02 -33.13 -4.04
N ALA A 193 0.95 -33.74 -3.31
CA ALA A 193 0.63 -34.67 -2.22
C ALA A 193 -0.17 -33.99 -1.10
N ASP A 194 -0.90 -34.77 -0.31
CA ASP A 194 -1.69 -34.25 0.81
C ASP A 194 -0.78 -33.52 1.80
N GLU A 195 0.24 -34.19 2.34
CA GLU A 195 1.15 -33.65 3.38
C GLU A 195 1.79 -32.31 3.02
N ASP A 196 2.07 -32.08 1.72
CA ASP A 196 2.70 -30.86 1.22
C ASP A 196 1.70 -29.78 0.77
N LEU A 197 0.40 -30.07 0.76
CA LEU A 197 -0.60 -29.15 0.22
C LEU A 197 -0.61 -27.82 0.99
N LEU A 198 -0.62 -27.87 2.32
CA LEU A 198 -0.72 -26.66 3.15
C LEU A 198 0.54 -25.79 3.03
N SER A 199 1.72 -26.42 3.01
CA SER A 199 2.99 -25.70 2.82
C SER A 199 3.09 -25.09 1.42
N ARG A 200 2.64 -25.81 0.39
CA ARG A 200 2.52 -25.30 -0.98
C ARG A 200 1.58 -24.10 -1.05
N LEU A 201 0.38 -24.21 -0.50
CA LEU A 201 -0.61 -23.12 -0.49
C LEU A 201 -0.06 -21.86 0.19
N LYS A 202 0.68 -22.01 1.30
CA LYS A 202 1.35 -20.89 1.95
C LYS A 202 2.35 -20.19 1.01
N VAL A 203 3.19 -20.95 0.30
CA VAL A 203 4.16 -20.39 -0.64
C VAL A 203 3.47 -19.67 -1.79
N GLU A 204 2.49 -20.32 -2.43
CA GLU A 204 1.77 -19.74 -3.57
C GLU A 204 0.96 -18.50 -3.14
N TRP A 205 0.44 -18.46 -1.91
CA TRP A 205 -0.26 -17.28 -1.38
C TRP A 205 0.66 -16.10 -1.10
N GLU A 206 1.80 -16.33 -0.46
CA GLU A 206 2.77 -15.26 -0.22
C GLU A 206 3.32 -14.70 -1.54
N ASP A 207 3.60 -15.58 -2.50
CA ASP A 207 4.01 -15.17 -3.84
C ASP A 207 2.91 -14.37 -4.57
N HIS A 208 1.67 -14.86 -4.55
CA HIS A 208 0.53 -14.14 -5.14
C HIS A 208 0.35 -12.75 -4.53
N LYS A 209 0.49 -12.60 -3.21
CA LYS A 209 0.45 -11.27 -2.56
C LYS A 209 1.57 -10.36 -3.03
N MET A 210 2.79 -10.88 -3.18
CA MET A 210 3.94 -10.11 -3.65
C MET A 210 3.71 -9.63 -5.09
N THR A 211 3.33 -10.54 -5.99
CA THR A 211 3.09 -10.25 -7.41
C THR A 211 1.93 -9.29 -7.61
N MET A 212 0.82 -9.48 -6.88
CA MET A 212 -0.30 -8.54 -6.89
C MET A 212 0.06 -7.16 -6.33
N GLY A 213 1.00 -7.09 -5.36
CA GLY A 213 1.56 -5.81 -4.90
C GLY A 213 2.24 -5.05 -6.03
N MET A 214 3.08 -5.72 -6.81
CA MET A 214 3.74 -5.12 -7.99
C MET A 214 2.72 -4.68 -9.05
N ILE A 215 1.71 -5.50 -9.34
CA ILE A 215 0.66 -5.16 -10.32
C ILE A 215 -0.15 -3.95 -9.85
N ARG A 216 -0.49 -3.86 -8.55
CA ARG A 216 -1.16 -2.69 -7.97
C ARG A 216 -0.32 -1.43 -8.13
N ASP A 217 0.99 -1.51 -7.93
CA ASP A 217 1.88 -0.35 -8.06
C ASP A 217 1.94 0.16 -9.50
N ILE A 218 1.98 -0.75 -10.48
CA ILE A 218 1.89 -0.42 -11.92
C ILE A 218 0.54 0.22 -12.24
N LEU A 219 -0.55 -0.32 -11.71
CA LEU A 219 -1.93 0.08 -12.02
C LEU A 219 -2.50 1.10 -11.01
N MET A 220 -1.65 1.77 -10.25
CA MET A 220 -2.05 2.71 -9.19
C MET A 220 -3.02 3.80 -9.69
N TYR A 221 -2.82 4.29 -10.92
CA TYR A 221 -3.70 5.31 -11.50
C TYR A 221 -5.12 4.78 -11.75
N MET A 222 -5.26 3.51 -12.16
CA MET A 222 -6.56 2.86 -12.34
C MET A 222 -7.31 2.76 -11.02
N ASP A 223 -6.65 2.31 -9.94
CA ASP A 223 -7.25 2.23 -8.60
C ASP A 223 -7.72 3.60 -8.10
N ARG A 224 -6.90 4.64 -8.30
CA ARG A 224 -7.21 6.00 -7.79
C ARG A 224 -8.28 6.73 -8.58
N ASN A 225 -8.42 6.46 -9.88
CA ASN A 225 -9.31 7.22 -10.76
C ASN A 225 -10.48 6.39 -11.28
N TYR A 226 -10.22 5.21 -11.84
CA TYR A 226 -11.27 4.40 -12.47
C TYR A 226 -12.09 3.61 -11.43
N VAL A 227 -11.42 2.88 -10.53
CA VAL A 227 -12.10 2.03 -9.51
C VAL A 227 -12.92 2.88 -8.55
N ARG A 228 -12.38 4.02 -8.10
CA ARG A 228 -13.11 4.97 -7.23
C ARG A 228 -14.38 5.55 -7.87
N GLN A 229 -14.42 5.65 -9.20
CA GLN A 229 -15.60 6.12 -9.92
C GLN A 229 -16.66 5.02 -10.09
N HIS A 230 -16.28 3.74 -9.99
CA HIS A 230 -17.16 2.59 -10.22
C HIS A 230 -17.18 1.60 -9.04
N PRO A 231 -17.47 2.05 -7.81
CA PRO A 231 -17.35 1.22 -6.60
C PRO A 231 -18.33 0.04 -6.54
N GLN A 232 -19.40 0.04 -7.36
CA GLN A 232 -20.35 -1.07 -7.43
C GLN A 232 -19.90 -2.21 -8.37
N GLN A 233 -18.97 -1.92 -9.29
CA GLN A 233 -18.55 -2.86 -10.34
C GLN A 233 -17.09 -3.28 -10.18
N CYS A 234 -16.27 -2.44 -9.56
CA CYS A 234 -14.84 -2.67 -9.41
C CYS A 234 -14.44 -2.61 -7.94
N VAL A 235 -13.46 -3.44 -7.58
CA VAL A 235 -12.72 -3.33 -6.31
C VAL A 235 -11.25 -3.00 -6.62
N PRO A 236 -10.47 -2.50 -5.66
CA PRO A 236 -9.05 -2.24 -5.90
C PRO A 236 -8.33 -3.47 -6.45
N VAL A 237 -7.35 -3.27 -7.34
CA VAL A 237 -6.66 -4.36 -8.05
C VAL A 237 -6.11 -5.41 -7.10
N TYR A 238 -5.51 -4.97 -5.99
CA TYR A 238 -5.00 -5.90 -4.97
C TYR A 238 -6.11 -6.78 -4.40
N ASP A 239 -7.23 -6.19 -3.99
CA ASP A 239 -8.36 -6.89 -3.39
C ASP A 239 -9.06 -7.81 -4.42
N MET A 240 -9.11 -7.40 -5.68
CA MET A 240 -9.56 -8.24 -6.80
C MET A 240 -8.68 -9.48 -6.92
N GLY A 241 -7.35 -9.33 -6.89
CA GLY A 241 -6.44 -10.47 -6.94
C GLY A 241 -6.62 -11.43 -5.77
N LEU A 242 -6.84 -10.93 -4.55
CA LEU A 242 -7.10 -11.79 -3.38
C LEU A 242 -8.44 -12.55 -3.53
N ARG A 243 -9.48 -11.89 -4.04
CA ARG A 243 -10.77 -12.52 -4.31
C ARG A 243 -10.64 -13.65 -5.32
N VAL A 244 -9.95 -13.40 -6.43
CA VAL A 244 -9.75 -14.41 -7.48
C VAL A 244 -8.97 -15.61 -6.93
N PHE A 245 -7.95 -15.40 -6.08
CA PHE A 245 -7.22 -16.48 -5.43
C PHE A 245 -8.13 -17.33 -4.55
N ARG A 246 -8.92 -16.68 -3.68
CA ARG A 246 -9.88 -17.36 -2.82
C ARG A 246 -10.86 -18.18 -3.63
N ASP A 247 -11.44 -17.62 -4.69
CA ASP A 247 -12.50 -18.29 -5.46
C ASP A 247 -11.95 -19.41 -6.36
N THR A 248 -10.73 -19.26 -6.88
CA THR A 248 -10.14 -20.18 -7.88
C THR A 248 -9.27 -21.28 -7.27
N VAL A 249 -8.44 -20.94 -6.27
CA VAL A 249 -7.50 -21.87 -5.63
C VAL A 249 -8.16 -22.52 -4.42
N ILE A 250 -8.56 -21.72 -3.43
CA ILE A 250 -9.15 -22.22 -2.17
C ILE A 250 -10.59 -22.70 -2.36
N GLY A 251 -11.35 -22.06 -3.26
CA GLY A 251 -12.72 -22.42 -3.58
C GLY A 251 -12.86 -23.76 -4.32
N HIS A 252 -11.77 -24.27 -4.88
CA HIS A 252 -11.78 -25.56 -5.57
C HIS A 252 -12.03 -26.70 -4.57
N ALA A 253 -13.10 -27.47 -4.79
CA ALA A 253 -13.61 -28.46 -3.83
C ALA A 253 -12.51 -29.41 -3.29
N ARG A 254 -11.66 -29.95 -4.18
CA ARG A 254 -10.57 -30.85 -3.77
C ARG A 254 -9.51 -30.18 -2.90
N VAL A 255 -9.15 -28.94 -3.22
CA VAL A 255 -8.13 -28.19 -2.46
C VAL A 255 -8.71 -27.81 -1.10
N ARG A 256 -9.94 -27.28 -1.09
CA ARG A 256 -10.64 -26.88 0.13
C ARG A 256 -10.78 -28.00 1.14
N ASP A 257 -11.32 -29.14 0.71
CA ASP A 257 -11.66 -30.23 1.63
C ASP A 257 -10.39 -30.84 2.24
N ARG A 258 -9.32 -30.96 1.44
CA ARG A 258 -7.99 -31.39 1.90
C ARG A 258 -7.36 -30.37 2.85
N ALA A 259 -7.35 -29.09 2.48
CA ALA A 259 -6.78 -28.02 3.31
C ALA A 259 -7.49 -27.90 4.67
N ILE A 260 -8.83 -27.94 4.70
CA ILE A 260 -9.61 -27.95 5.94
C ILE A 260 -9.26 -29.18 6.78
N GLY A 261 -9.18 -30.37 6.15
CA GLY A 261 -8.80 -31.60 6.84
C GLY A 261 -7.42 -31.49 7.53
N GLN A 262 -6.44 -30.89 6.87
CA GLN A 262 -5.11 -30.67 7.43
C GLN A 262 -5.09 -29.63 8.54
N ILE A 263 -5.76 -28.49 8.36
CA ILE A 263 -5.86 -27.46 9.40
C ILE A 263 -6.50 -28.04 10.66
N LEU A 264 -7.56 -28.86 10.51
CA LEU A 264 -8.20 -29.54 11.64
C LEU A 264 -7.30 -30.59 12.29
N ALA A 265 -6.47 -31.29 11.51
CA ALA A 265 -5.51 -32.25 12.04
C ALA A 265 -4.42 -31.55 12.87
N GLU A 266 -3.85 -30.45 12.36
CA GLU A 266 -2.86 -29.65 13.09
C GLU A 266 -3.44 -29.03 14.37
N LEU A 267 -4.67 -28.50 14.31
CA LEU A 267 -5.35 -27.94 15.49
C LEU A 267 -5.67 -29.02 16.54
N ARG A 268 -5.99 -30.26 16.12
CA ARG A 268 -6.14 -31.37 17.07
C ARG A 268 -4.83 -31.74 17.74
N ARG A 269 -3.70 -31.71 17.03
CA ARG A 269 -2.38 -31.96 17.63
C ARG A 269 -2.04 -30.89 18.67
N GLU A 270 -2.32 -29.62 18.36
CA GLU A 270 -2.17 -28.51 19.31
C GLU A 270 -3.00 -28.73 20.59
N LEU A 271 -4.25 -29.17 20.45
CA LEU A 271 -5.13 -29.46 21.59
C LEU A 271 -4.66 -30.64 22.47
N HIS A 272 -3.84 -31.54 21.93
CA HIS A 272 -3.29 -32.69 22.66
C HIS A 272 -1.90 -32.43 23.25
N ASP A 273 -1.46 -31.17 23.30
CA ASP A 273 -0.12 -30.76 23.79
C ASP A 273 1.04 -31.42 23.01
N GLU A 274 0.76 -31.90 21.79
CA GLU A 274 1.81 -32.27 20.84
C GLU A 274 2.37 -31.01 20.19
N THR A 275 3.69 -30.93 20.03
CA THR A 275 4.34 -29.77 19.42
C THR A 275 3.79 -29.52 18.02
N VAL A 276 3.12 -28.37 17.85
CA VAL A 276 2.64 -27.85 16.55
C VAL A 276 3.84 -27.62 15.63
N ALA A 277 3.75 -28.11 14.39
CA ALA A 277 4.87 -28.03 13.45
C ALA A 277 5.15 -26.60 12.94
N ASP A 278 4.12 -25.77 12.72
CA ASP A 278 4.29 -24.37 12.30
C ASP A 278 3.03 -23.49 12.59
N PRO A 279 3.03 -22.68 13.67
CA PRO A 279 1.92 -21.75 13.97
C PRO A 279 1.65 -20.72 12.86
N GLN A 280 2.67 -20.36 12.08
CA GLN A 280 2.53 -19.42 10.97
C GLN A 280 1.77 -20.04 9.80
N LEU A 281 1.88 -21.36 9.61
CA LEU A 281 1.17 -22.09 8.56
C LEU A 281 -0.35 -22.03 8.79
N ILE A 282 -0.81 -22.28 10.02
CA ILE A 282 -2.23 -22.20 10.39
C ILE A 282 -2.73 -20.77 10.24
N LYS A 283 -1.99 -19.78 10.75
CA LYS A 283 -2.37 -18.37 10.64
C LYS A 283 -2.49 -17.92 9.18
N THR A 284 -1.53 -18.28 8.33
CA THR A 284 -1.60 -17.96 6.90
C THR A 284 -2.77 -18.69 6.25
N ALA A 285 -3.01 -19.97 6.57
CA ALA A 285 -4.14 -20.74 6.06
C ALA A 285 -5.50 -20.13 6.43
N LEU A 286 -5.66 -19.67 7.67
CA LEU A 286 -6.85 -18.95 8.11
C LEU A 286 -7.00 -17.58 7.44
N SER A 287 -5.90 -16.90 7.09
CA SER A 287 -5.96 -15.62 6.36
C SER A 287 -6.33 -15.76 4.89
N MET A 288 -6.21 -16.96 4.32
CA MET A 288 -6.56 -17.28 2.94
C MET A 288 -8.06 -17.62 2.77
N LEU A 289 -8.72 -18.05 3.86
CA LEU A 289 -10.13 -18.45 3.91
C LEU A 289 -11.04 -17.24 4.16
#